data_AF-A0A3B8WAP8-F1
#
_entry.id   AF-A0A3B8WAP8-F1
#
_cell.length_a   1.000
_cell.length_b   1.000
_cell.length_c   1.000
_cell.angle_alpha   90.00
_cell.angle_beta   90.00
_cell.angle_gamma   90.00
#
_symmetry.space_group_name_H-M   'P 1'
#
loop_
_entity.id
_entity.type
_entity.pdbx_description
1 polymer ?
#
loop_
_entity_poly.entity_id
_entity_poly.type
_entity_poly.pdbx_seq_one_letter_code
_entity_poly.pdbx_strand_id
1 'polypeptide(L)'
;MDSHKRVLGILYVISGALTILILAGVSLFFNAIFGFAMQEVDADERWALELVQTIMQFLPITLIILFGVPSIIAGIGLLNQQKWALLLALILGCFKLFNFPIGTALGVYTIWVYAEDQKQAKAAT
;
A
#
# COMPACT_ATOMS: atom_id res chain seq x y z
N MET A 1 4.66 -5.84 24.49
CA MET A 1 4.93 -5.37 23.11
C MET A 1 4.26 -6.19 22.03
N ASP A 2 4.05 -7.48 22.26
CA ASP A 2 3.48 -8.38 21.25
C ASP A 2 2.05 -8.02 20.83
N SER A 3 1.25 -7.47 21.75
CA SER A 3 -0.08 -6.94 21.45
C SER A 3 -0.03 -5.81 20.42
N HIS A 4 0.86 -4.82 20.60
CA HIS A 4 0.99 -3.69 19.69
C HIS A 4 1.56 -4.09 18.33
N LYS A 5 2.53 -5.00 18.29
CA LYS A 5 3.03 -5.59 17.04
C LYS A 5 1.94 -6.36 16.30
N ARG A 6 1.09 -7.10 17.02
CA ARG A 6 -0.05 -7.82 16.45
C ARG A 6 -1.10 -6.86 15.88
N VAL A 7 -1.48 -5.82 16.62
CA VAL A 7 -2.39 -4.77 16.13
C VAL A 7 -1.81 -4.09 14.88
N LEU A 8 -0.54 -3.73 14.91
CA LEU A 8 0.17 -3.15 13.77
C LEU A 8 0.14 -4.09 12.56
N GLY A 9 0.39 -5.39 12.77
CA GLY A 9 0.32 -6.40 11.73
C GLY A 9 -1.05 -6.46 11.06
N ILE A 10 -2.13 -6.49 11.85
CA ILE A 10 -3.51 -6.45 11.33
C ILE A 10 -3.76 -5.18 10.51
N LEU A 11 -3.35 -4.02 11.02
CA LEU A 11 -3.52 -2.74 10.31
C LEU A 11 -2.80 -2.73 8.95
N TYR A 12 -1.60 -3.30 8.86
CA TYR A 12 -0.86 -3.40 7.60
C TYR A 12 -1.50 -4.37 6.62
N VAL A 13 -2.03 -5.51 7.08
CA VAL A 13 -2.77 -6.45 6.23
C VAL A 13 -4.04 -5.79 5.69
N ILE A 14 -4.85 -5.17 6.55
CA ILE A 14 -6.09 -4.49 6.14
C ILE A 14 -5.77 -3.33 5.19
N SER A 15 -4.79 -2.49 5.52
CA SER A 15 -4.40 -1.36 4.68
C SER A 15 -3.88 -1.81 3.31
N GLY A 16 -3.07 -2.87 3.27
CA GLY A 16 -2.60 -3.47 2.02
C GLY A 16 -3.75 -4.05 1.19
N ALA A 17 -4.65 -4.82 1.82
CA ALA A 17 -5.82 -5.40 1.16
C ALA A 17 -6.76 -4.32 0.59
N LEU A 18 -7.05 -3.28 1.37
CA LEU A 18 -7.85 -2.13 0.91
C LEU A 18 -7.17 -1.39 -0.24
N THR A 19 -5.86 -1.18 -0.17
CA THR A 19 -5.11 -0.54 -1.26
C THR A 19 -5.23 -1.34 -2.55
N ILE A 20 -5.06 -2.66 -2.48
CA ILE A 20 -5.21 -3.55 -3.64
C ILE A 20 -6.64 -3.51 -4.17
N LEU A 21 -7.63 -3.63 -3.29
CA LEU A 21 -9.04 -3.66 -3.69
C LEU A 21 -9.48 -2.35 -4.35
N ILE A 22 -9.11 -1.20 -3.76
CA ILE A 22 -9.43 0.13 -4.30
C ILE A 22 -8.74 0.30 -5.66
N LEU A 23 -7.44 0.05 -5.75
CA LEU A 23 -6.70 0.23 -7.00
C LEU A 23 -7.17 -0.72 -8.09
N ALA A 24 -7.47 -1.99 -7.77
CA ALA A 24 -8.05 -2.92 -8.72
C ALA A 24 -9.44 -2.48 -9.19
N GLY A 25 -10.30 -2.03 -8.27
CA GLY A 25 -11.62 -1.51 -8.60
C GLY A 25 -11.56 -0.27 -9.50
N VAL A 26 -10.66 0.67 -9.20
CA VAL A 26 -10.39 1.85 -10.02
C VAL A 26 -9.91 1.44 -11.42
N SER A 27 -8.96 0.51 -11.52
CA SER A 27 -8.47 0.00 -12.81
C SER A 27 -9.59 -0.61 -13.66
N LEU A 28 -10.44 -1.44 -13.06
CA LEU A 28 -11.56 -2.08 -13.76
C LEU A 28 -12.59 -1.03 -14.22
N PHE A 29 -12.90 -0.06 -13.37
CA PHE A 29 -13.84 1.01 -13.68
C PHE A 29 -13.36 1.87 -14.87
N PHE A 30 -12.10 2.31 -14.84
CA PHE A 30 -11.53 3.08 -15.96
C PHE A 30 -11.39 2.25 -17.22
N ASN A 31 -11.00 0.97 -17.11
CA ASN A 31 -10.94 0.08 -18.28
C ASN A 31 -12.31 -0.04 -18.96
N ALA A 32 -13.40 -0.18 -18.18
CA ALA A 32 -14.75 -0.22 -18.72
C ALA A 32 -15.11 1.09 -19.44
N ILE A 33 -14.89 2.26 -18.83
CA ILE A 33 -15.18 3.56 -19.45
C ILE A 33 -14.39 3.77 -20.74
N PHE A 34 -13.08 3.51 -20.72
CA PHE A 34 -12.23 3.65 -21.91
C PHE A 34 -12.63 2.69 -23.03
N GLY A 35 -13.09 1.48 -22.69
CA GLY A 35 -13.59 0.51 -23.66
C GLY A 35 -14.78 1.02 -24.48
N PHE A 36 -15.67 1.80 -23.86
CA PHE A 36 -16.77 2.46 -24.58
C PHE A 36 -16.30 3.72 -25.32
N ALA A 37 -15.47 4.55 -24.69
CA ALA A 37 -14.99 5.79 -25.29
C ALA A 37 -14.19 5.57 -26.59
N MET A 38 -13.42 4.48 -26.68
CA MET A 38 -12.65 4.14 -27.88
C MET A 38 -13.50 3.82 -29.11
N GLN A 39 -14.77 3.44 -28.93
CA GLN A 39 -15.66 3.09 -30.05
C GLN A 39 -16.21 4.31 -30.77
N GLU A 40 -16.26 5.47 -30.10
CA GLU A 40 -16.82 6.72 -30.66
C GLU A 40 -15.75 7.67 -31.21
N VAL A 41 -14.46 7.32 -31.10
CA VAL A 41 -13.35 8.20 -31.46
C VAL A 41 -12.77 7.81 -32.81
N ASP A 42 -12.61 8.82 -33.66
CA ASP A 42 -12.02 8.72 -34.99
C ASP A 42 -10.56 8.25 -34.93
N ALA A 43 -10.12 7.57 -36.00
CA ALA A 43 -8.82 6.91 -36.06
C ALA A 43 -7.64 7.83 -35.78
N ASP A 44 -7.78 9.10 -36.13
CA ASP A 44 -6.71 10.09 -36.11
C ASP A 44 -6.49 10.67 -34.71
N GLU A 45 -7.46 10.51 -33.80
CA GLU A 45 -7.43 11.02 -32.43
C GLU A 45 -7.23 9.91 -31.37
N ARG A 46 -7.33 8.64 -31.76
CA ARG A 46 -7.20 7.48 -30.85
C ARG A 46 -5.87 7.41 -30.11
N TRP A 47 -4.77 7.86 -30.71
CA TRP A 47 -3.43 7.79 -30.11
C TRP A 47 -3.34 8.52 -28.76
N ALA A 48 -4.05 9.63 -28.60
CA ALA A 48 -4.06 10.40 -27.35
C ALA A 48 -4.76 9.62 -26.23
N LEU A 49 -5.89 8.96 -26.54
CA LEU A 49 -6.61 8.12 -25.59
C LEU A 49 -5.85 6.85 -25.22
N GLU A 50 -5.13 6.24 -26.17
CA GLU A 50 -4.31 5.04 -25.93
C GLU A 50 -3.17 5.33 -24.95
N LEU A 51 -2.52 6.49 -25.07
CA LEU A 51 -1.50 6.93 -24.11
C LEU A 51 -2.08 7.09 -22.70
N VAL A 52 -3.23 7.76 -22.58
CA VAL A 52 -3.89 7.94 -21.28
C VAL A 52 -4.31 6.60 -20.69
N GLN A 53 -4.88 5.71 -21.50
CA GLN A 53 -5.28 4.37 -21.07
C GLN A 53 -4.08 3.55 -20.57
N THR A 54 -2.95 3.62 -21.28
CA THR A 54 -1.71 2.92 -20.90
C THR A 54 -1.21 3.39 -19.54
N ILE A 55 -1.16 4.71 -19.32
CA ILE A 55 -0.74 5.29 -18.04
C ILE A 55 -1.70 4.88 -16.92
N MET A 56 -3.01 4.95 -17.17
CA MET A 56 -4.05 4.58 -16.20
C MET A 56 -4.05 3.09 -15.85
N GLN A 57 -3.58 2.21 -16.75
CA GLN A 57 -3.42 0.78 -16.42
C GLN A 57 -2.11 0.49 -15.71
N PHE A 58 -1.02 1.14 -16.12
CA PHE A 58 0.29 0.86 -15.57
C PHE A 58 0.45 1.38 -14.13
N LEU A 59 -0.03 2.59 -13.85
CA LEU A 59 0.16 3.26 -12.57
C LEU A 59 -0.44 2.49 -11.36
N PRO A 60 -1.69 2.00 -11.40
CA PRO A 60 -2.26 1.25 -10.28
C PRO A 60 -1.52 -0.07 -10.02
N ILE A 61 -1.10 -0.76 -11.08
CA ILE A 61 -0.34 -2.03 -10.97
C ILE A 61 1.00 -1.78 -10.28
N THR A 62 1.71 -0.71 -10.66
CA THR A 62 2.99 -0.36 -10.01
C THR A 62 2.78 -0.03 -8.53
N LEU A 63 1.74 0.73 -8.18
CA LEU A 63 1.43 1.05 -6.79
C LEU A 63 1.04 -0.18 -5.96
N ILE A 64 0.31 -1.14 -6.53
CA ILE A 64 0.00 -2.41 -5.88
C ILE A 64 1.27 -3.20 -5.57
N ILE A 65 2.18 -3.30 -6.53
CA ILE A 65 3.43 -4.06 -6.37
C ILE A 65 4.37 -3.38 -5.36
N LEU A 66 4.46 -2.04 -5.39
CA LEU A 66 5.38 -1.30 -4.52
C LEU A 66 4.86 -1.08 -3.10
N PHE A 67 3.54 -0.91 -2.92
CA PHE A 67 2.98 -0.56 -1.62
C PHE A 67 1.94 -1.56 -1.10
N GLY A 68 1.09 -2.10 -1.97
CA GLY A 68 0.05 -3.06 -1.57
C GLY A 68 0.63 -4.38 -1.08
N VAL A 69 1.38 -5.06 -1.95
CA VAL A 69 1.98 -6.37 -1.65
C VAL A 69 2.96 -6.31 -0.48
N PRO A 70 3.93 -5.37 -0.41
CA PRO A 70 4.84 -5.28 0.71
C PRO A 70 4.14 -4.94 2.03
N SER A 71 3.05 -4.17 2.00
CA SER A 71 2.25 -3.90 3.22
C SER A 71 1.66 -5.19 3.78
N ILE A 72 1.11 -6.06 2.93
CA ILE A 72 0.58 -7.36 3.37
C ILE A 72 1.70 -8.25 3.91
N ILE A 73 2.84 -8.31 3.21
CA ILE A 73 4.00 -9.10 3.65
C ILE A 73 4.50 -8.62 5.02
N ALA A 74 4.64 -7.31 5.22
CA ALA A 74 5.02 -6.73 6.51
C ALA A 74 4.01 -7.07 7.61
N GLY A 75 2.71 -6.99 7.30
CA GLY A 75 1.64 -7.32 8.22
C GLY A 75 1.66 -8.79 8.65
N ILE A 76 1.77 -9.72 7.68
CA ILE A 76 1.87 -11.17 7.95
C ILE A 76 3.16 -11.48 8.73
N GLY A 77 4.28 -10.87 8.35
CA GLY A 77 5.55 -11.04 9.06
C GLY A 77 5.45 -10.59 10.53
N LEU A 78 4.77 -9.48 10.80
CA LEU A 78 4.53 -9.00 12.17
C LEU A 78 3.66 -9.97 12.98
N LEU A 79 2.62 -10.54 12.36
CA LEU A 79 1.75 -11.54 13.00
C LEU A 79 2.49 -12.84 13.30
N ASN A 80 3.45 -13.22 12.45
CA ASN A 80 4.31 -14.38 12.64
C ASN A 80 5.55 -14.09 13.51
N GLN A 81 5.60 -12.93 14.19
CA GLN A 81 6.69 -12.50 15.08
C GLN A 81 8.07 -12.51 14.42
N GLN A 82 8.14 -12.26 13.12
CA GLN A 82 9.38 -12.22 12.37
C GLN A 82 10.19 -10.96 12.71
N LYS A 83 11.48 -11.11 13.01
CA LYS A 83 12.37 -10.00 13.42
C LYS A 83 12.54 -8.92 12.33
N TRP A 84 12.47 -9.30 11.06
CA TRP A 84 12.61 -8.38 9.92
C TRP A 84 11.34 -7.58 9.62
N ALA A 85 10.17 -8.05 10.08
CA ALA A 85 8.89 -7.49 9.67
C ALA A 85 8.65 -6.09 10.23
N LEU A 86 9.15 -5.82 11.43
CA LEU A 86 9.03 -4.50 12.06
C LEU A 86 9.85 -3.43 11.32
N LEU A 87 11.03 -3.81 10.80
CA LEU A 87 11.84 -2.92 9.97
C LEU A 87 11.16 -2.61 8.63
N LEU A 88 10.59 -3.64 7.97
CA LEU A 88 9.85 -3.45 6.73
C LEU A 88 8.61 -2.57 6.95
N ALA A 89 7.87 -2.81 8.04
CA ALA A 89 6.75 -1.97 8.43
C ALA A 89 7.19 -0.52 8.64
N LEU A 90 8.31 -0.26 9.32
CA LEU A 90 8.83 1.11 9.51
C LEU A 90 9.07 1.83 8.17
N ILE A 91 9.74 1.17 7.23
CA ILE A 91 10.03 1.74 5.89
C ILE A 91 8.71 2.11 5.19
N LEU A 92 7.76 1.17 5.16
CA LEU A 92 6.45 1.41 4.56
C LEU A 92 5.64 2.47 5.32
N GLY A 93 5.79 2.54 6.63
CA GLY A 93 5.17 3.53 7.50
C GLY A 93 5.61 4.94 7.15
N CYS A 94 6.90 5.14 6.89
CA CYS A 94 7.43 6.43 6.40
C CYS A 94 6.79 6.83 5.07
N PHE A 95 6.65 5.91 4.12
CA PHE A 95 5.95 6.21 2.86
C PHE A 95 4.45 6.50 3.06
N LYS A 96 3.81 5.81 4.00
CA LYS A 96 2.40 6.05 4.31
C LYS A 96 2.16 7.41 4.98
N LEU A 97 3.17 8.07 5.56
CA LEU A 97 3.01 9.43 6.11
C LEU A 97 2.52 10.45 5.08
N PHE A 98 2.89 10.27 3.81
CA PHE A 98 2.43 11.12 2.69
C PHE A 98 0.95 10.93 2.34
N ASN A 99 0.31 9.87 2.85
CA ASN A 99 -1.09 9.58 2.61
C ASN A 99 -1.95 10.04 3.81
N PHE A 100 -2.38 11.29 3.79
CA PHE A 100 -3.19 11.88 4.84
C PHE A 100 -4.69 11.60 4.64
N PRO A 101 -5.48 11.28 5.69
CA PRO A 101 -5.09 11.18 7.11
C PRO A 101 -4.71 9.77 7.59
N ILE A 102 -5.21 8.72 6.91
CA ILE A 102 -5.15 7.33 7.42
C ILE A 102 -3.71 6.80 7.39
N GLY A 103 -2.97 7.05 6.31
CA GLY A 103 -1.58 6.63 6.20
C GLY A 103 -0.68 7.33 7.20
N THR A 104 -0.92 8.61 7.48
CA THR A 104 -0.21 9.35 8.53
C THR A 104 -0.40 8.73 9.90
N ALA A 105 -1.64 8.42 10.29
CA ALA A 105 -1.92 7.77 11.58
C ALA A 105 -1.20 6.41 11.68
N LEU A 106 -1.25 5.61 10.61
CA LEU A 106 -0.58 4.31 10.58
C LEU A 106 0.96 4.46 10.64
N GLY A 107 1.52 5.42 9.91
CA GLY A 107 2.96 5.70 9.90
C GLY A 107 3.48 6.14 11.27
N VAL A 108 2.80 7.10 11.91
CA VAL A 108 3.15 7.54 13.28
C VAL A 108 3.07 6.40 14.27
N TYR A 109 2.00 5.59 14.22
CA TYR A 109 1.87 4.42 15.10
C TYR A 109 2.99 3.39 14.85
N THR A 110 3.37 3.18 13.59
CA THR A 110 4.49 2.29 13.23
C THR A 110 5.81 2.76 13.86
N ILE A 111 6.11 4.06 13.75
CA ILE A 111 7.34 4.65 14.30
C ILE A 111 7.36 4.50 15.82
N TRP A 112 6.23 4.76 16.48
CA TRP A 112 6.10 4.60 17.92
C TRP A 112 6.33 3.15 18.38
N VAL A 113 5.71 2.16 17.72
CA VAL A 113 5.92 0.74 18.04
C VAL A 113 7.39 0.33 17.83
N TYR A 114 8.02 0.81 16.75
CA TYR A 114 9.43 0.55 16.49
C TYR A 114 10.34 1.12 17.59
N ALA A 115 10.12 2.38 17.99
CA ALA A 115 10.91 3.03 19.02
C ALA A 115 10.80 2.34 20.38
N GLU A 116 9.60 1.92 20.77
CA GLU A 116 9.37 1.21 22.03
C GLU A 116 10.01 -0.18 22.03
N ASP A 117 9.98 -0.90 20.90
CA ASP A 117 10.64 -2.20 20.75
C ASP A 117 12.17 -2.09 20.93
N GLN A 118 12.79 -1.07 20.32
CA GLN A 118 14.23 -0.83 20.46
C GLN A 118 14.63 -0.44 21.88
N LYS A 119 13.80 0.36 22.55
CA LYS A 119 14.02 0.74 23.96
C LYS A 119 14.03 -0.48 24.88
N GLN A 120 13.12 -1.43 24.68
CA GLN A 120 13.04 -2.65 25.48
C GLN A 120 14.20 -3.60 25.19
N ALA A 121 14.59 -3.74 23.92
CA ALA A 121 15.76 -4.54 23.53
C ALA A 121 17.04 -4.03 24.23
N LYS A 122 17.25 -2.71 24.26
CA LYS A 122 18.40 -2.10 24.93
C LYS A 122 18.38 -2.27 26.46
N ALA A 123 17.20 -2.25 27.08
CA ALA A 123 17.06 -2.44 28.54
C ALA A 123 17.30 -3.89 28.99
N ALA A 124 17.19 -4.86 28.08
CA ALA A 124 17.45 -6.27 28.34
C ALA A 124 18.91 -6.70 28.11
N THR A 125 19.79 -5.75 27.77
CA THR A 125 21.22 -5.96 27.50
C THR A 125 22.05 -5.39 28.64
#